data_AF-A0A4Y2WGL7-F1
#
_entry.id   AF-A0A4Y2WGL7-F1
#
_cell.length_a   1.000
_cell.length_b   1.000
_cell.length_c   1.000
_cell.angle_alpha   90.00
_cell.angle_beta   90.00
_cell.angle_gamma   90.00
#
_symmetry.space_group_name_H-M   'P 1'
#
loop_
_entity.id
_entity.type
_entity.pdbx_description
1 polymer ?
#
loop_
_entity_poly.entity_id
_entity_poly.type
_entity_poly.pdbx_seq_one_letter_code
_entity_poly.pdbx_strand_id
1 'polypeptide(L)'
;MRPTSPEADKLRQAVLIIIDEITMLRKDGLRCVDSLLRDLMNNDKPFGGKVIIIGGEFRQTLPAVPRGTRADTIESCIKSSPLWTKFTHLSLTTNIRCAGQTEHSLWLLNIGSGNLSEISGLPCDSIEIPQKMVVEENLIEDSENLNDIEVEQLAKRVILAPTNKKTLEMNRSIIAKLQGEPHTFYSSDSIISDDQNDLQNYSPEFLHDLIPSGMPPHALMLKKEVIVVLLRNLNPEQGLCNGTHLLITGLHENFISAKIVSECNRGGVVFLPRIELAPSDVNLPFALKRRQFPLIPAYAMTINKSQGQTFDQVGIYFDEPVFSHGQLYVALSRSRNPNNVKIYTKTSKVQGKLLNNEKYFTRDVVYQEVFE
;
A
#
# COMPACT_ATOMS: atom_id res chain seq x y z
N MET A 1 -1.64 9.65 -24.61
CA MET A 1 -0.59 8.95 -25.40
C MET A 1 -0.68 9.45 -26.83
N ARG A 2 0.43 9.73 -27.52
CA ARG A 2 0.38 10.11 -28.95
C ARG A 2 0.15 8.83 -29.77
N PRO A 3 -0.75 8.82 -30.77
CA PRO A 3 -1.01 7.63 -31.56
C PRO A 3 0.23 7.06 -32.26
N THR A 4 1.23 7.89 -32.56
CA THR A 4 2.46 7.49 -33.25
C THR A 4 3.61 7.12 -32.30
N SER A 5 3.36 6.98 -31.00
CA SER A 5 4.42 6.67 -30.04
C SER A 5 4.77 5.17 -30.03
N PRO A 6 6.02 4.80 -29.66
CA PRO A 6 6.41 3.40 -29.52
C PRO A 6 5.51 2.59 -28.56
N GLU A 7 4.98 3.24 -27.52
CA GLU A 7 4.03 2.63 -26.58
C GLU A 7 2.69 2.31 -27.25
N ALA A 8 2.22 3.20 -28.14
CA ALA A 8 1.01 2.97 -28.91
C ALA A 8 1.18 1.77 -29.85
N ASP A 9 2.35 1.62 -30.47
CA ASP A 9 2.65 0.47 -31.32
C ASP A 9 2.71 -0.84 -30.53
N LYS A 10 3.26 -0.82 -29.31
CA LYS A 10 3.19 -1.99 -28.41
C LYS A 10 1.75 -2.39 -28.12
N LEU A 11 0.86 -1.42 -27.84
CA LEU A 11 -0.56 -1.69 -27.61
C LEU A 11 -1.28 -2.20 -28.87
N ARG A 12 -0.91 -1.70 -30.07
CA ARG A 12 -1.45 -2.23 -31.33
C ARG A 12 -1.04 -3.66 -31.58
N GLN A 13 0.20 -4.02 -31.28
CA GLN A 13 0.73 -5.36 -31.46
C GLN A 13 0.23 -6.35 -30.39
N ALA A 14 -0.07 -5.87 -29.18
CA ALA A 14 -0.58 -6.70 -28.10
C ALA A 14 -1.91 -7.38 -28.50
N VAL A 15 -1.99 -8.70 -28.35
CA VAL A 15 -3.23 -9.46 -28.61
C VAL A 15 -4.06 -9.61 -27.33
N LEU A 16 -3.36 -9.72 -26.20
CA LEU A 16 -3.91 -9.92 -24.86
C LEU A 16 -3.37 -8.84 -23.92
N ILE A 17 -4.25 -8.25 -23.12
CA ILE A 17 -3.90 -7.32 -22.05
C ILE A 17 -4.45 -7.89 -20.74
N ILE A 18 -3.58 -8.03 -19.74
CA ILE A 18 -3.94 -8.51 -18.42
C ILE A 18 -3.85 -7.34 -17.44
N ILE A 19 -4.91 -7.12 -16.67
CA ILE A 19 -4.93 -6.12 -15.60
C ILE A 19 -5.18 -6.86 -14.29
N ASP A 20 -4.12 -7.00 -13.50
CA ASP A 20 -4.18 -7.58 -12.17
C ASP A 20 -4.60 -6.54 -11.12
N GLU A 21 -5.09 -7.00 -9.97
CA GLU A 21 -5.59 -6.17 -8.86
C GLU A 21 -6.62 -5.10 -9.30
N ILE A 22 -7.53 -5.50 -10.20
CA ILE A 22 -8.52 -4.62 -10.84
C ILE A 22 -9.43 -3.91 -9.82
N THR A 23 -9.57 -4.44 -8.61
CA THR A 23 -10.42 -3.85 -7.55
C THR A 23 -9.90 -2.51 -7.06
N MET A 24 -8.62 -2.20 -7.27
CA MET A 24 -8.04 -0.89 -6.95
C MET A 24 -8.24 0.13 -8.08
N LEU A 25 -8.66 -0.31 -9.27
CA LEU A 25 -8.90 0.57 -10.41
C LEU A 25 -10.32 1.16 -10.35
N ARG A 26 -10.42 2.49 -10.50
CA ARG A 26 -11.71 3.16 -10.66
C ARG A 26 -12.36 2.78 -11.98
N LYS A 27 -13.70 2.73 -12.04
CA LYS A 27 -14.45 2.51 -13.29
C LYS A 27 -14.05 3.47 -14.40
N ASP A 28 -13.73 4.72 -14.06
CA ASP A 28 -13.31 5.74 -15.02
C ASP A 28 -11.96 5.39 -15.63
N GLY A 29 -11.05 4.80 -14.84
CA GLY A 29 -9.79 4.26 -15.34
C GLY A 29 -10.01 3.16 -16.37
N LEU A 30 -10.93 2.22 -16.11
CA LEU A 30 -11.30 1.18 -17.07
C LEU A 30 -11.93 1.76 -18.35
N ARG A 31 -12.76 2.80 -18.23
CA ARG A 31 -13.35 3.51 -19.39
C ARG A 31 -12.29 4.24 -20.21
N CYS A 32 -11.30 4.85 -19.57
CA CYS A 32 -10.17 5.47 -20.25
C CYS A 32 -9.35 4.44 -21.04
N VAL A 33 -9.12 3.24 -20.47
CA VAL A 33 -8.45 2.14 -21.18
C VAL A 33 -9.27 1.69 -22.39
N ASP A 34 -10.58 1.49 -22.24
CA ASP A 34 -11.48 1.14 -23.36
C ASP A 34 -11.43 2.20 -24.47
N SER A 35 -11.63 3.47 -24.13
CA SER A 35 -11.59 4.59 -25.10
C SER A 35 -10.26 4.65 -25.83
N LEU A 36 -9.15 4.60 -25.09
CA LEU A 36 -7.81 4.64 -25.68
C LEU A 36 -7.59 3.51 -26.68
N LEU A 37 -8.01 2.28 -26.34
CA LEU A 37 -7.82 1.13 -27.23
C LEU A 37 -8.73 1.21 -28.47
N ARG A 38 -9.96 1.72 -28.34
CA ARG A 38 -10.83 1.95 -29.50
C ARG A 38 -10.23 2.96 -30.47
N ASP A 39 -9.71 4.07 -29.95
CA ASP A 39 -9.06 5.11 -30.74
C ASP A 39 -7.78 4.58 -31.41
N LEU A 40 -6.91 3.89 -30.66
CA LEU A 40 -5.64 3.37 -31.18
C LEU A 40 -5.82 2.29 -32.25
N MET A 41 -6.86 1.47 -32.12
CA MET A 41 -7.19 0.39 -33.04
C MET A 41 -8.14 0.81 -34.15
N ASN A 42 -8.68 2.03 -34.11
CA ASN A 42 -9.75 2.51 -34.98
C ASN A 42 -10.91 1.49 -35.08
N ASN A 43 -11.38 1.02 -33.92
CA ASN A 43 -12.36 -0.06 -33.80
C ASN A 43 -13.30 0.18 -32.62
N ASP A 44 -14.60 0.35 -32.89
CA ASP A 44 -15.61 0.67 -31.87
C ASP A 44 -16.00 -0.50 -30.96
N LYS A 45 -15.51 -1.71 -31.23
CA LYS A 45 -15.68 -2.85 -30.32
C LYS A 45 -15.06 -2.54 -28.96
N PRO A 46 -15.59 -3.11 -27.85
CA PRO A 46 -14.98 -2.97 -26.53
C PRO A 46 -13.47 -3.22 -26.58
N PHE A 47 -12.71 -2.31 -25.98
CA PHE A 47 -11.25 -2.31 -25.91
C PHE A 47 -10.56 -2.40 -27.28
N GLY A 48 -11.14 -1.80 -28.33
CA GLY A 48 -10.57 -1.84 -29.67
C GLY A 48 -10.52 -3.25 -30.29
N GLY A 49 -11.32 -4.19 -29.76
CA GLY A 49 -11.30 -5.60 -30.14
C GLY A 49 -10.15 -6.41 -29.55
N LYS A 50 -9.42 -5.88 -28.56
CA LYS A 50 -8.40 -6.61 -27.82
C LYS A 50 -9.02 -7.62 -26.86
N VAL A 51 -8.30 -8.70 -26.58
CA VAL A 51 -8.65 -9.61 -25.49
C VAL A 51 -8.17 -8.99 -24.18
N ILE A 52 -9.10 -8.76 -23.25
CA ILE A 52 -8.81 -8.23 -21.92
C ILE A 52 -9.10 -9.30 -20.88
N ILE A 53 -8.12 -9.58 -20.02
CA ILE A 53 -8.30 -10.39 -18.82
C ILE A 53 -8.10 -9.47 -17.62
N ILE A 54 -9.08 -9.45 -16.73
CA ILE A 54 -8.99 -8.72 -15.46
C ILE A 54 -8.97 -9.73 -14.31
N GLY A 55 -8.09 -9.50 -13.34
CA GLY A 55 -7.95 -10.30 -12.13
C GLY A 55 -8.09 -9.44 -10.89
N GLY A 56 -8.78 -9.94 -9.88
CA GLY A 56 -8.93 -9.25 -8.59
C GLY A 56 -9.90 -9.98 -7.66
N GLU A 57 -9.91 -9.56 -6.40
CA GLU A 57 -10.70 -10.16 -5.32
C GLU A 57 -11.46 -9.04 -4.61
N PHE A 58 -12.78 -9.00 -4.75
CA PHE A 58 -13.61 -7.91 -4.22
C PHE A 58 -13.71 -7.87 -2.70
N ARG A 59 -13.19 -8.88 -2.00
CA ARG A 59 -12.97 -8.85 -0.54
C ARG A 59 -11.76 -8.00 -0.13
N GLN A 60 -10.85 -7.71 -1.08
CA GLN A 60 -9.69 -6.85 -0.85
C GLN A 60 -10.06 -5.37 -0.95
N THR A 61 -9.08 -4.46 -0.89
CA THR A 61 -9.39 -3.03 -0.89
C THR A 61 -9.96 -2.56 -2.23
N LEU A 62 -10.85 -1.56 -2.13
CA LEU A 62 -11.51 -0.88 -3.25
C LEU A 62 -10.73 0.38 -3.66
N PRO A 63 -11.10 1.05 -4.77
CA PRO A 63 -10.42 2.26 -5.19
C PRO A 63 -10.59 3.35 -4.13
N ALA A 64 -9.50 4.03 -3.77
CA ALA A 64 -9.58 5.16 -2.86
C ALA A 64 -10.31 6.33 -3.53
N VAL A 65 -11.38 6.82 -2.90
CA VAL A 65 -12.11 8.02 -3.33
C VAL A 65 -11.86 9.12 -2.30
N PRO A 66 -11.04 10.14 -2.63
CA PRO A 66 -10.72 11.20 -1.69
C PRO A 66 -11.97 11.96 -1.25
N ARG A 67 -12.18 12.07 0.08
CA ARG A 67 -13.39 12.68 0.68
C ARG A 67 -14.71 12.02 0.25
N GLY A 68 -14.64 10.81 -0.31
CA GLY A 68 -15.81 10.05 -0.72
C GLY A 68 -16.50 9.37 0.46
N THR A 69 -17.79 9.16 0.31
CA THR A 69 -18.61 8.31 1.18
C THR A 69 -18.47 6.83 0.78
N ARG A 70 -19.10 5.94 1.56
CA ARG A 70 -19.28 4.53 1.16
C ARG A 70 -19.93 4.44 -0.23
N ALA A 71 -20.98 5.21 -0.48
CA ALA A 71 -21.69 5.21 -1.76
C ALA A 71 -20.77 5.63 -2.92
N ASP A 72 -19.96 6.66 -2.74
CA ASP A 72 -19.00 7.10 -3.77
C ASP A 72 -17.95 6.02 -4.05
N THR A 73 -17.50 5.29 -3.02
CA THR A 73 -16.55 4.18 -3.18
C THR A 73 -17.17 3.04 -4.00
N ILE A 74 -18.41 2.65 -3.71
CA ILE A 74 -19.15 1.64 -4.48
C ILE A 74 -19.37 2.11 -5.92
N GLU A 75 -19.80 3.36 -6.09
CA GLU A 75 -20.07 3.96 -7.40
C GLU A 75 -18.80 4.01 -8.26
N SER A 76 -17.64 4.21 -7.64
CA SER A 76 -16.33 4.23 -8.30
C SER A 76 -15.79 2.83 -8.65
N CYS A 77 -16.30 1.76 -8.05
CA CYS A 77 -15.85 0.39 -8.33
C CYS A 77 -16.11 -0.02 -9.79
N ILE A 78 -15.28 -0.91 -10.33
CA ILE A 78 -15.42 -1.41 -11.71
C ILE A 78 -16.77 -2.10 -11.96
N LYS A 79 -17.38 -2.73 -10.94
CA LYS A 79 -18.70 -3.37 -11.04
C LYS A 79 -19.80 -2.38 -11.45
N SER A 80 -19.65 -1.13 -11.04
CA SER A 80 -20.54 -0.01 -11.40
C SER A 80 -20.30 0.52 -12.82
N SER A 81 -19.33 -0.05 -13.56
CA SER A 81 -19.06 0.32 -14.96
C SER A 81 -20.01 -0.42 -15.91
N PRO A 82 -20.57 0.26 -16.93
CA PRO A 82 -21.28 -0.41 -18.02
C PRO A 82 -20.42 -1.41 -18.82
N LEU A 83 -19.09 -1.34 -18.70
CA LEU A 83 -18.18 -2.31 -19.31
C LEU A 83 -18.16 -3.65 -18.54
N TRP A 84 -18.54 -3.66 -17.27
CA TRP A 84 -18.51 -4.86 -16.43
C TRP A 84 -19.37 -5.98 -17.00
N THR A 85 -20.56 -5.65 -17.50
CA THR A 85 -21.51 -6.60 -18.10
C THR A 85 -21.00 -7.23 -19.41
N LYS A 86 -19.91 -6.73 -19.98
CA LYS A 86 -19.29 -7.28 -21.19
C LYS A 86 -18.25 -8.36 -20.88
N PHE A 87 -17.85 -8.51 -19.62
CA PHE A 87 -16.90 -9.54 -19.21
C PHE A 87 -17.62 -10.88 -18.98
N THR A 88 -16.91 -11.97 -19.27
CA THR A 88 -17.30 -13.30 -18.78
C THR A 88 -16.66 -13.51 -17.43
N HIS A 89 -17.46 -13.87 -16.42
CA HIS A 89 -16.98 -14.06 -15.05
C HIS A 89 -16.53 -15.50 -14.82
N LEU A 90 -15.31 -15.67 -14.33
CA LEU A 90 -14.75 -16.94 -13.89
C LEU A 90 -14.29 -16.78 -12.44
N SER A 91 -14.50 -17.81 -11.62
CA SER A 91 -14.12 -17.80 -10.21
C SER A 91 -13.14 -18.93 -9.93
N LEU A 92 -12.03 -18.59 -9.25
CA LEU A 92 -11.11 -19.58 -8.71
C LEU A 92 -11.55 -19.92 -7.28
N THR A 93 -11.78 -21.21 -7.00
CA THR A 93 -12.31 -21.67 -5.71
C THR A 93 -11.25 -22.25 -4.78
N THR A 94 -10.11 -22.68 -5.33
CA THR A 94 -9.05 -23.34 -4.56
C THR A 94 -8.01 -22.32 -4.12
N ASN A 95 -7.94 -22.06 -2.80
CA ASN A 95 -6.90 -21.22 -2.22
C ASN A 95 -5.58 -22.00 -2.09
N ILE A 96 -4.63 -21.71 -2.97
CA ILE A 96 -3.30 -22.33 -2.95
C ILE A 96 -2.35 -21.69 -1.91
N ARG A 97 -2.63 -20.45 -1.46
CA ARG A 97 -1.76 -19.69 -0.56
C ARG A 97 -1.75 -20.28 0.85
N CYS A 98 -2.91 -20.76 1.30
CA CYS A 98 -3.11 -21.40 2.60
C CYS A 98 -3.33 -22.92 2.46
N ALA A 99 -2.71 -23.55 1.46
CA ALA A 99 -2.84 -24.98 1.22
C ALA A 99 -2.51 -25.79 2.49
N GLY A 100 -3.43 -26.65 2.91
CA GLY A 100 -3.30 -27.44 4.14
C GLY A 100 -3.83 -26.77 5.43
N GLN A 101 -4.30 -25.51 5.37
CA GLN A 101 -4.85 -24.78 6.51
C GLN A 101 -6.32 -24.39 6.28
N THR A 102 -7.19 -25.38 6.15
CA THR A 102 -8.59 -25.19 5.76
C THR A 102 -9.38 -24.28 6.72
N GLU A 103 -9.19 -24.45 8.03
CA GLU A 103 -9.91 -23.66 9.05
C GLU A 103 -9.53 -22.17 9.00
N HIS A 104 -8.23 -21.86 8.96
CA HIS A 104 -7.76 -20.49 8.87
C HIS A 104 -8.18 -19.83 7.54
N SER A 105 -8.13 -20.59 6.44
CA SER A 105 -8.58 -20.11 5.13
C SER A 105 -10.06 -19.74 5.16
N LEU A 106 -10.90 -20.58 5.76
CA LEU A 106 -12.33 -20.32 5.87
C LEU A 106 -12.61 -19.11 6.78
N TRP A 107 -11.90 -19.01 7.91
CA TRP A 107 -11.98 -17.85 8.80
C TRP A 107 -11.61 -16.55 8.08
N LEU A 108 -10.50 -16.53 7.32
CA LEU A 108 -10.09 -15.40 6.48
C LEU A 108 -11.16 -15.03 5.45
N LEU A 109 -11.74 -16.00 4.76
CA LEU A 109 -12.80 -15.75 3.77
C LEU A 109 -14.07 -15.18 4.43
N ASN A 110 -14.40 -15.62 5.65
CA ASN A 110 -15.54 -15.08 6.40
C ASN A 110 -15.30 -13.65 6.88
N ILE A 111 -14.06 -13.28 7.26
CA ILE A 111 -13.69 -11.87 7.52
C ILE A 111 -13.94 -11.05 6.25
N GLY A 112 -13.31 -11.42 5.14
CA GLY A 112 -13.41 -10.64 3.91
C GLY A 112 -14.83 -10.54 3.34
N SER A 113 -15.72 -11.46 3.70
CA SER A 113 -17.13 -11.45 3.28
C SER A 113 -18.07 -10.85 4.35
N GLY A 114 -17.58 -10.53 5.55
CA GLY A 114 -18.40 -10.04 6.66
C GLY A 114 -19.39 -11.08 7.20
N ASN A 115 -19.06 -12.37 7.11
CA ASN A 115 -19.93 -13.50 7.48
C ASN A 115 -19.63 -14.08 8.87
N LEU A 116 -18.92 -13.32 9.73
CA LEU A 116 -18.62 -13.77 11.08
C LEU A 116 -19.79 -13.49 12.03
N SER A 117 -19.97 -14.38 13.00
CA SER A 117 -21.01 -14.24 14.03
C SER A 117 -20.78 -13.01 14.89
N GLU A 118 -21.87 -12.32 15.22
CA GLU A 118 -21.83 -11.18 16.13
C GLU A 118 -21.35 -11.59 17.53
N ILE A 119 -20.53 -10.73 18.13
CA ILE A 119 -20.06 -10.90 19.50
C ILE A 119 -21.03 -10.17 20.43
N SER A 120 -21.68 -10.92 21.32
CA SER A 120 -22.67 -10.35 22.25
C SER A 120 -22.09 -9.17 23.04
N GLY A 121 -22.76 -8.02 22.99
CA GLY A 121 -22.36 -6.80 23.70
C GLY A 121 -21.36 -5.92 22.94
N LEU A 122 -20.97 -6.27 21.71
CA LEU A 122 -20.14 -5.46 20.83
C LEU A 122 -20.91 -5.03 19.57
N PRO A 123 -20.44 -3.98 18.86
CA PRO A 123 -20.94 -3.64 17.52
C PRO A 123 -20.89 -4.83 16.56
N CYS A 124 -21.84 -4.92 15.62
CA CYS A 124 -21.99 -6.04 14.69
C CYS A 124 -20.78 -6.26 13.76
N ASP A 125 -19.93 -5.25 13.60
CA ASP A 125 -18.70 -5.31 12.80
C ASP A 125 -17.45 -5.64 13.63
N SER A 126 -17.63 -6.09 14.88
CA SER A 126 -16.53 -6.47 15.76
C SER A 126 -16.08 -7.90 15.50
N ILE A 127 -14.77 -8.08 15.35
CA ILE A 127 -14.12 -9.37 15.11
C ILE A 127 -13.24 -9.73 16.30
N GLU A 128 -13.38 -10.95 16.81
CA GLU A 128 -12.50 -11.52 17.84
C GLU A 128 -11.16 -11.90 17.20
N ILE A 129 -10.07 -11.43 17.80
CA ILE A 129 -8.72 -11.73 17.37
C ILE A 129 -8.29 -13.05 18.04
N PRO A 130 -7.85 -14.07 17.27
CA PRO A 130 -7.36 -15.31 17.86
C PRO A 130 -6.18 -15.06 18.80
N GLN A 131 -6.23 -15.61 20.02
CA GLN A 131 -5.23 -15.35 21.06
C GLN A 131 -3.78 -15.60 20.61
N LYS A 132 -3.56 -16.60 19.75
CA LYS A 132 -2.23 -16.92 19.17
C LYS A 132 -1.63 -15.80 18.31
N MET A 133 -2.46 -14.91 17.77
CA MET A 133 -2.06 -13.76 16.97
C MET A 133 -1.86 -12.51 17.83
N VAL A 134 -2.38 -12.46 19.05
CA VAL A 134 -2.28 -11.29 19.91
C VAL A 134 -0.83 -11.11 20.41
N VAL A 135 -0.37 -9.87 20.42
CA VAL A 135 0.81 -9.44 21.18
C VAL A 135 0.41 -8.30 22.12
N GLU A 136 0.81 -8.40 23.39
CA GLU A 136 0.51 -7.37 24.41
C GLU A 136 1.52 -6.21 24.35
N GLU A 137 2.77 -6.51 24.01
CA GLU A 137 3.84 -5.53 23.86
C GLU A 137 3.88 -4.92 22.46
N ASN A 138 4.50 -3.76 22.34
CA ASN A 138 4.59 -3.05 21.08
C ASN A 138 5.44 -3.85 20.07
N LEU A 139 4.95 -4.08 18.85
CA LEU A 139 5.71 -4.75 17.77
C LEU A 139 7.07 -4.10 17.48
N ILE A 140 7.26 -2.83 17.88
CA ILE A 140 8.51 -2.08 17.75
C ILE A 140 9.47 -2.34 18.92
N GLU A 141 9.03 -2.90 20.04
CA GLU A 141 9.91 -3.22 21.18
C GLU A 141 10.75 -4.46 20.94
N ASP A 142 10.21 -5.46 20.23
CA ASP A 142 10.96 -6.63 19.74
C ASP A 142 11.95 -6.29 18.59
N SER A 143 12.15 -5.00 18.28
CA SER A 143 13.03 -4.56 17.19
C SER A 143 14.53 -4.59 17.54
N GLU A 144 14.90 -4.77 18.81
CA GLU A 144 16.30 -4.92 19.22
C GLU A 144 16.94 -6.19 18.62
N ASN A 145 16.11 -7.22 18.38
CA ASN A 145 16.48 -8.46 17.70
C ASN A 145 16.67 -8.32 16.18
N LEU A 146 16.44 -7.14 15.58
CA LEU A 146 16.58 -6.95 14.13
C LEU A 146 18.03 -6.78 13.66
N ASN A 147 18.95 -6.41 14.56
CA ASN A 147 20.35 -6.15 14.18
C ASN A 147 21.09 -7.43 13.76
N ASP A 148 20.68 -8.59 14.28
CA ASP A 148 21.33 -9.89 14.01
C ASP A 148 20.69 -10.68 12.85
N ILE A 149 19.68 -10.08 12.18
CA ILE A 149 18.92 -10.73 11.12
C ILE A 149 19.51 -10.33 9.76
N GLU A 150 19.72 -11.32 8.89
CA GLU A 150 20.13 -11.07 7.51
C GLU A 150 19.13 -10.15 6.78
N VAL A 151 19.67 -9.24 5.96
CA VAL A 151 18.90 -8.23 5.21
C VAL A 151 17.76 -8.86 4.39
N GLU A 152 18.00 -10.04 3.82
CA GLU A 152 17.04 -10.82 3.05
C GLU A 152 15.84 -11.27 3.88
N GLN A 153 16.08 -11.64 5.13
CA GLN A 153 15.03 -12.05 6.05
C GLN A 153 14.25 -10.83 6.54
N LEU A 154 14.94 -9.71 6.79
CA LEU A 154 14.30 -8.44 7.13
C LEU A 154 13.36 -7.96 6.03
N ALA A 155 13.73 -8.11 4.75
CA ALA A 155 12.88 -7.74 3.61
C ALA A 155 11.58 -8.56 3.52
N LYS A 156 11.51 -9.72 4.18
CA LYS A 156 10.31 -10.59 4.23
C LYS A 156 9.49 -10.40 5.51
N ARG A 157 9.88 -9.47 6.38
CA ARG A 157 9.11 -9.06 7.56
C ARG A 157 8.53 -7.68 7.32
N VAL A 158 7.30 -7.46 7.77
CA VAL A 158 6.65 -6.16 7.61
C VAL A 158 5.74 -5.86 8.80
N ILE A 159 5.67 -4.59 9.16
CA ILE A 159 4.62 -4.06 10.04
C ILE A 159 3.59 -3.31 9.19
N LEU A 160 2.35 -3.75 9.23
CA LEU A 160 1.23 -3.14 8.55
C LEU A 160 0.46 -2.24 9.50
N ALA A 161 0.11 -1.04 9.03
CA ALA A 161 -0.82 -0.17 9.75
C ALA A 161 -1.86 0.45 8.79
N PRO A 162 -3.00 0.92 9.31
CA PRO A 162 -4.05 1.49 8.46
C PRO A 162 -3.64 2.80 7.77
N THR A 163 -2.82 3.64 8.40
CA THR A 163 -2.55 5.02 7.92
C THR A 163 -1.08 5.27 7.60
N ASN A 164 -0.82 6.14 6.59
CA ASN A 164 0.55 6.55 6.24
C ASN A 164 1.26 7.21 7.43
N LYS A 165 0.56 8.07 8.19
CA LYS A 165 1.10 8.76 9.37
C LYS A 165 1.71 7.75 10.35
N LYS A 166 0.94 6.73 10.74
CA LYS A 166 1.42 5.71 11.68
C LYS A 166 2.61 4.95 11.11
N THR A 167 2.57 4.56 9.84
CA THR A 167 3.71 3.83 9.22
C THR A 167 5.00 4.64 9.23
N LEU A 168 4.93 5.96 9.02
CA LEU A 168 6.10 6.84 9.06
C LEU A 168 6.64 7.01 10.49
N GLU A 169 5.74 7.16 11.46
CA GLU A 169 6.12 7.18 12.89
C GLU A 169 6.83 5.89 13.30
N MET A 170 6.26 4.73 12.95
CA MET A 170 6.85 3.43 13.28
C MET A 170 8.21 3.22 12.62
N ASN A 171 8.33 3.52 11.33
CA ASN A 171 9.59 3.46 10.61
C ASN A 171 10.66 4.34 11.28
N ARG A 172 10.30 5.56 11.71
CA ARG A 172 11.21 6.45 12.44
C ARG A 172 11.64 5.83 13.78
N SER A 173 10.70 5.30 14.55
CA SER A 173 10.99 4.65 15.84
C SER A 173 11.89 3.42 15.68
N ILE A 174 11.67 2.60 14.65
CA ILE A 174 12.51 1.43 14.36
C ILE A 174 13.92 1.88 14.01
N ILE A 175 14.08 2.83 13.08
CA ILE A 175 15.42 3.34 12.72
C ILE A 175 16.14 3.93 13.93
N ALA A 176 15.44 4.65 14.81
CA ALA A 176 16.05 5.22 16.00
C ALA A 176 16.68 4.14 16.90
N LYS A 177 16.06 2.96 17.00
CA LYS A 177 16.52 1.82 17.80
C LYS A 177 17.63 0.98 17.15
N LEU A 178 17.69 0.93 15.82
CA LEU A 178 18.74 0.19 15.11
C LEU A 178 20.13 0.74 15.42
N GLN A 179 21.17 -0.08 15.32
CA GLN A 179 22.55 0.36 15.51
C GLN A 179 22.99 1.38 14.44
N GLY A 180 23.99 2.18 14.78
CA GLY A 180 24.59 3.19 13.89
C GLY A 180 24.00 4.59 14.04
N GLU A 181 24.75 5.56 13.49
CA GLU A 181 24.44 6.99 13.61
C GLU A 181 23.31 7.41 12.65
N PRO A 182 22.21 8.00 13.15
CA PRO A 182 21.16 8.51 12.31
C PRO A 182 21.60 9.77 11.56
N HIS A 183 21.22 9.87 10.29
CA HIS A 183 21.36 11.08 9.49
C HIS A 183 19.99 11.50 8.97
N THR A 184 19.64 12.78 9.18
CA THR A 184 18.36 13.34 8.77
C THR A 184 18.56 14.27 7.58
N PHE A 185 17.96 13.92 6.45
CA PHE A 185 17.92 14.77 5.26
C PHE A 185 16.64 15.61 5.26
N TYR A 186 16.80 16.93 5.30
CA TYR A 186 15.70 17.87 5.16
C TYR A 186 15.39 18.17 3.69
N SER A 187 14.11 18.21 3.34
CA SER A 187 13.67 18.57 1.99
C SER A 187 13.72 20.08 1.76
N SER A 188 13.67 20.48 0.50
CA SER A 188 13.36 21.85 0.10
C SER A 188 11.99 21.86 -0.56
N ASP A 189 11.05 22.59 0.05
CA ASP A 189 9.66 22.64 -0.36
C ASP A 189 9.34 24.00 -1.00
N SER A 190 8.52 23.98 -2.04
CA SER A 190 8.08 25.17 -2.77
C SER A 190 6.67 24.97 -3.31
N ILE A 191 5.97 26.07 -3.57
CA ILE A 191 4.67 26.07 -4.22
C ILE A 191 4.87 26.44 -5.69
N ILE A 192 4.25 25.68 -6.59
CA ILE A 192 4.11 26.07 -8.00
C ILE A 192 2.77 26.80 -8.11
N SER A 193 2.80 28.13 -8.18
CA SER A 193 1.64 28.98 -8.49
C SER A 193 2.10 30.22 -9.25
N ASP A 194 1.26 30.70 -10.17
CA ASP A 194 1.45 31.97 -10.88
C ASP A 194 0.92 33.16 -10.06
N ASP A 195 0.17 32.91 -8.98
CA ASP A 195 -0.34 33.93 -8.06
C ASP A 195 0.68 34.19 -6.93
N GLN A 196 1.21 35.41 -6.87
CA GLN A 196 2.16 35.82 -5.82
C GLN A 196 1.55 35.80 -4.41
N ASN A 197 0.22 35.86 -4.28
CA ASN A 197 -0.46 35.78 -2.99
C ASN A 197 -0.36 34.37 -2.38
N ASP A 198 -0.34 33.31 -3.19
CA ASP A 198 -0.26 31.94 -2.69
C ASP A 198 1.06 31.67 -1.95
N LEU A 199 2.17 32.28 -2.41
CA LEU A 199 3.48 32.14 -1.77
C LEU A 199 3.55 32.84 -0.39
N GLN A 200 2.71 33.86 -0.16
CA GLN A 200 2.65 34.58 1.12
C GLN A 200 1.65 33.96 2.10
N ASN A 201 0.66 33.22 1.60
CA ASN A 201 -0.43 32.67 2.41
C ASN A 201 -0.05 31.39 3.19
N TYR A 202 1.04 30.71 2.82
CA TYR A 202 1.46 29.46 3.44
C TYR A 202 2.86 29.56 4.03
N SER A 203 3.00 29.24 5.31
CA SER A 203 4.31 29.24 5.96
C SER A 203 5.13 28.00 5.55
N PRO A 204 6.47 28.08 5.56
CA PRO A 204 7.33 26.92 5.30
C PRO A 204 7.04 25.73 6.24
N GLU A 205 6.73 26.00 7.51
CA GLU A 205 6.42 24.97 8.50
C GLU A 205 5.18 24.18 8.11
N PHE A 206 4.13 24.87 7.64
CA PHE A 206 2.94 24.21 7.12
C PHE A 206 3.28 23.29 5.94
N LEU A 207 4.15 23.72 5.02
CA LEU A 207 4.57 22.88 3.89
C LEU A 207 5.37 21.66 4.34
N HIS A 208 6.22 21.81 5.35
CA HIS A 208 7.02 20.72 5.91
C HIS A 208 6.15 19.62 6.55
N ASP A 209 5.02 20.00 7.14
CA ASP A 209 4.06 19.08 7.74
C ASP A 209 3.22 18.29 6.72
N LEU A 210 3.18 18.76 5.46
CA LEU A 210 2.47 18.04 4.40
C LEU A 210 3.23 16.78 3.98
N ILE A 211 2.52 15.65 3.99
CA ILE A 211 3.00 14.37 3.48
C ILE A 211 1.95 13.78 2.53
N PRO A 212 1.83 14.34 1.31
CA PRO A 212 0.90 13.80 0.32
C PRO A 212 1.26 12.37 -0.09
N SER A 213 0.30 11.67 -0.69
CA SER A 213 0.53 10.32 -1.21
C SER A 213 1.69 10.30 -2.21
N GLY A 214 2.59 9.33 -2.03
CA GLY A 214 3.75 9.16 -2.88
C GLY A 214 4.87 10.18 -2.68
N MET A 215 4.84 11.00 -1.63
CA MET A 215 5.92 11.94 -1.29
C MET A 215 6.73 11.44 -0.08
N PRO A 216 8.07 11.59 -0.07
CA PRO A 216 8.87 11.38 1.13
C PRO A 216 8.58 12.49 2.17
N PRO A 217 8.82 12.21 3.46
CA PRO A 217 8.66 13.22 4.52
C PRO A 217 9.70 14.35 4.36
N HIS A 218 9.39 15.52 4.94
CA HIS A 218 10.34 16.64 4.99
C HIS A 218 11.63 16.24 5.69
N ALA A 219 11.53 15.71 6.91
CA ALA A 219 12.64 15.14 7.66
C ALA A 219 12.74 13.62 7.40
N LEU A 220 13.63 13.23 6.49
CA LEU A 220 13.91 11.85 6.15
C LEU A 220 15.11 11.33 6.95
N MET A 221 14.84 10.62 8.04
CA MET A 221 15.86 9.99 8.90
C MET A 221 16.25 8.62 8.35
N LEU A 222 17.55 8.40 8.14
CA LEU A 222 18.14 7.15 7.64
C LEU A 222 19.39 6.78 8.45
N LYS A 223 19.80 5.51 8.36
CA LYS A 223 21.07 4.99 8.88
C LYS A 223 21.75 4.16 7.78
N LYS A 224 23.04 3.85 7.93
CA LYS A 224 23.65 2.80 7.11
C LYS A 224 23.01 1.46 7.47
N GLU A 225 23.02 0.52 6.53
CA GLU A 225 22.52 -0.85 6.70
C GLU A 225 21.01 -0.98 6.96
N VAL A 226 20.23 0.08 6.68
CA VAL A 226 18.77 0.01 6.73
C VAL A 226 18.15 -0.28 5.38
N ILE A 227 16.98 -0.93 5.40
CA ILE A 227 16.19 -1.19 4.20
C ILE A 227 15.24 -0.01 3.94
N VAL A 228 15.26 0.47 2.70
CA VAL A 228 14.35 1.50 2.18
C VAL A 228 13.66 1.00 0.92
N VAL A 229 12.56 1.66 0.56
CA VAL A 229 11.84 1.43 -0.68
C VAL A 229 11.85 2.68 -1.56
N LEU A 230 12.08 2.47 -2.85
CA LEU A 230 12.06 3.54 -3.85
C LEU A 230 10.63 3.97 -4.18
N LEU A 231 10.37 5.27 -4.27
CA LEU A 231 9.04 5.85 -4.50
C LEU A 231 8.76 6.25 -5.95
N ARG A 232 9.77 6.19 -6.84
CA ARG A 232 9.65 6.62 -8.24
C ARG A 232 10.38 5.67 -9.17
N ASN A 233 9.88 5.58 -10.39
CA ASN A 233 10.60 4.92 -11.47
C ASN A 233 11.73 5.85 -11.91
N LEU A 234 12.98 5.43 -11.67
CA LEU A 234 14.17 6.17 -12.06
C LEU A 234 14.84 5.53 -13.28
N ASN A 235 15.01 4.21 -13.23
CA ASN A 235 15.57 3.43 -14.33
C ASN A 235 14.98 2.01 -14.32
N PRO A 236 13.83 1.80 -14.99
CA PRO A 236 13.18 0.49 -15.04
C PRO A 236 14.05 -0.62 -15.65
N GLU A 237 14.91 -0.29 -16.62
CA GLU A 237 15.81 -1.26 -17.26
C GLU A 237 16.85 -1.82 -16.27
N GLN A 238 17.28 -1.00 -15.31
CA GLN A 238 18.18 -1.41 -14.23
C GLN A 238 17.43 -1.90 -12.98
N GLY A 239 16.12 -2.04 -13.03
CA GLY A 239 15.30 -2.48 -11.88
C GLY A 239 15.05 -1.41 -10.83
N LEU A 240 15.31 -0.13 -11.12
CA LEU A 240 15.00 1.00 -10.24
C LEU A 240 13.57 1.52 -10.48
N CYS A 241 12.61 0.71 -10.05
CA CYS A 241 11.18 1.00 -10.11
C CYS A 241 10.63 1.40 -8.73
N ASN A 242 9.48 2.07 -8.72
CA ASN A 242 8.70 2.27 -7.50
C ASN A 242 8.42 0.89 -6.84
N GLY A 243 8.67 0.78 -5.55
CA GLY A 243 8.57 -0.49 -4.79
C GLY A 243 9.88 -1.27 -4.67
N THR A 244 10.97 -0.85 -5.31
CA THR A 244 12.26 -1.56 -5.21
C THR A 244 12.85 -1.42 -3.81
N HIS A 245 13.19 -2.54 -3.17
CA HIS A 245 13.88 -2.56 -1.88
C HIS A 245 15.38 -2.38 -2.06
N LEU A 246 15.93 -1.49 -1.25
CA LEU A 246 17.32 -1.05 -1.31
C LEU A 246 17.94 -1.09 0.10
N LEU A 247 19.16 -1.59 0.20
CA LEU A 247 19.96 -1.55 1.41
C LEU A 247 20.90 -0.36 1.36
N ILE A 248 20.81 0.56 2.32
CA ILE A 248 21.68 1.74 2.37
C ILE A 248 23.11 1.32 2.71
N THR A 249 24.06 1.65 1.84
CA THR A 249 25.50 1.42 2.07
C THR A 249 26.24 2.68 2.48
N GLY A 250 25.75 3.85 2.10
CA GLY A 250 26.40 5.12 2.39
C GLY A 250 25.46 6.31 2.29
N LEU A 251 25.61 7.22 3.24
CA LEU A 251 24.85 8.46 3.34
C LEU A 251 25.82 9.61 3.08
N HIS A 252 25.61 10.33 1.98
CA HIS A 252 26.40 11.49 1.61
C HIS A 252 25.48 12.70 1.46
N GLU A 253 26.05 13.90 1.45
CA GLU A 253 25.29 15.15 1.41
C GLU A 253 24.37 15.26 0.17
N ASN A 254 24.89 14.87 -1.00
CA ASN A 254 24.22 15.05 -2.29
C ASN A 254 23.64 13.77 -2.90
N PHE A 255 24.03 12.60 -2.41
CA PHE A 255 23.56 11.32 -2.92
C PHE A 255 23.56 10.24 -1.83
N ILE A 256 22.73 9.22 -2.03
CA ILE A 256 22.71 8.01 -1.20
C ILE A 256 23.23 6.85 -2.04
N SER A 257 24.19 6.09 -1.51
CA SER A 257 24.59 4.82 -2.12
C SER A 257 23.80 3.68 -1.49
N ALA A 258 23.28 2.79 -2.33
CA ALA A 258 22.50 1.64 -1.89
C ALA A 258 22.76 0.42 -2.78
N LYS A 259 22.43 -0.76 -2.26
CA LYS A 259 22.41 -2.03 -3.00
C LYS A 259 20.98 -2.49 -3.24
N ILE A 260 20.69 -3.00 -4.43
CA ILE A 260 19.38 -3.59 -4.74
C ILE A 260 19.22 -4.91 -3.99
N VAL A 261 18.15 -5.01 -3.19
CA VAL A 261 17.79 -6.22 -2.43
C VAL A 261 16.77 -7.06 -3.19
N SER A 262 15.87 -6.42 -3.95
CA SER A 262 14.87 -7.09 -4.78
C SER A 262 15.51 -8.08 -5.78
N GLU A 263 14.78 -9.15 -6.11
CA GLU A 263 15.28 -10.26 -6.94
C GLU A 263 15.74 -9.81 -8.33
N CYS A 264 15.08 -8.80 -8.91
CA CYS A 264 15.49 -8.19 -10.17
C CYS A 264 16.76 -7.35 -9.94
N ASN A 265 17.92 -7.82 -10.44
CA ASN A 265 19.23 -7.15 -10.33
C ASN A 265 19.82 -7.07 -8.92
N ARG A 266 19.56 -8.09 -8.09
CA ARG A 266 20.08 -8.19 -6.73
C ARG A 266 21.59 -7.97 -6.66
N GLY A 267 22.01 -7.16 -5.69
CA GLY A 267 23.42 -6.81 -5.45
C GLY A 267 23.94 -5.62 -6.27
N GLY A 268 23.17 -5.13 -7.26
CA GLY A 268 23.53 -3.94 -8.02
C GLY A 268 23.69 -2.71 -7.11
N VAL A 269 24.81 -2.01 -7.25
CA VAL A 269 25.09 -0.76 -6.51
C VAL A 269 24.53 0.41 -7.28
N VAL A 270 23.77 1.26 -6.60
CA VAL A 270 23.09 2.42 -7.19
C VAL A 270 23.35 3.68 -6.37
N PHE A 271 23.35 4.81 -7.06
CA PHE A 271 23.50 6.14 -6.47
C PHE A 271 22.23 6.94 -6.71
N LEU A 272 21.61 7.40 -5.64
CA LEU A 272 20.29 8.02 -5.66
C LEU A 272 20.46 9.51 -5.33
N PRO A 273 20.19 10.41 -6.28
CA PRO A 273 20.19 11.84 -6.02
C PRO A 273 18.85 12.29 -5.42
N ARG A 274 18.82 13.51 -4.89
CA ARG A 274 17.56 14.20 -4.61
C ARG A 274 16.88 14.56 -5.92
N ILE A 275 15.60 14.28 -6.04
CA ILE A 275 14.79 14.68 -7.19
C ILE A 275 13.66 15.60 -6.76
N GLU A 276 13.12 16.34 -7.71
CA GLU A 276 11.92 17.14 -7.51
C GLU A 276 10.69 16.25 -7.64
N LEU A 277 9.84 16.27 -6.62
CA LEU A 277 8.65 15.45 -6.50
C LEU A 277 7.44 16.38 -6.40
N ALA A 278 6.43 16.06 -7.20
CA ALA A 278 5.09 16.62 -7.06
C ALA A 278 4.15 15.52 -6.52
N PRO A 279 3.14 15.89 -5.72
CA PRO A 279 2.12 14.97 -5.26
C PRO A 279 1.33 14.41 -6.45
N SER A 280 0.97 13.14 -6.38
CA SER A 280 0.20 12.47 -7.44
C SER A 280 -1.31 12.69 -7.35
N ASP A 281 -1.81 13.22 -6.23
CA ASP A 281 -3.23 13.33 -5.91
C ASP A 281 -3.51 14.72 -5.30
N VAL A 282 -4.33 15.53 -5.98
CA VAL A 282 -4.47 16.96 -5.72
C VAL A 282 -5.77 17.24 -4.98
N ASN A 283 -5.65 17.36 -3.66
CA ASN A 283 -6.67 17.98 -2.80
C ASN A 283 -6.09 19.19 -2.05
N LEU A 284 -4.91 19.64 -2.46
CA LEU A 284 -4.30 20.87 -1.99
C LEU A 284 -4.75 22.01 -2.92
N PRO A 285 -5.01 23.21 -2.38
CA PRO A 285 -5.33 24.38 -3.19
C PRO A 285 -4.16 24.85 -4.08
N PHE A 286 -2.98 24.26 -3.91
CA PHE A 286 -1.76 24.57 -4.65
C PHE A 286 -0.99 23.32 -5.04
N ALA A 287 -0.07 23.46 -5.99
CA ALA A 287 0.84 22.38 -6.38
C ALA A 287 2.12 22.42 -5.52
N LEU A 288 2.24 21.48 -4.57
CA LEU A 288 3.45 21.31 -3.77
C LEU A 288 4.58 20.71 -4.61
N LYS A 289 5.77 21.27 -4.49
CA LYS A 289 7.00 20.74 -5.08
C LYS A 289 8.04 20.52 -3.98
N ARG A 290 8.43 19.26 -3.77
CA ARG A 290 9.40 18.83 -2.76
C ARG A 290 10.65 18.28 -3.41
N ARG A 291 11.81 18.86 -3.13
CA ARG A 291 13.11 18.30 -3.52
C ARG A 291 13.68 17.44 -2.39
N GLN A 292 13.69 16.13 -2.59
CA GLN A 292 14.11 15.14 -1.60
C GLN A 292 14.57 13.84 -2.27
N PHE A 293 15.27 12.96 -1.54
CA PHE A 293 15.50 11.59 -1.98
C PHE A 293 14.17 10.84 -2.13
N PRO A 294 13.94 10.11 -3.24
CA PRO A 294 12.68 9.42 -3.48
C PRO A 294 12.60 8.09 -2.71
N LEU A 295 12.92 8.11 -1.42
CA LEU A 295 13.06 6.93 -0.56
C LEU A 295 12.26 7.09 0.73
N ILE A 296 11.73 5.98 1.23
CA ILE A 296 11.24 5.87 2.61
C ILE A 296 11.72 4.55 3.22
N PRO A 297 11.89 4.48 4.55
CA PRO A 297 12.18 3.22 5.22
C PRO A 297 11.09 2.17 4.96
N ALA A 298 11.48 0.89 4.93
CA ALA A 298 10.63 -0.21 4.49
C ALA A 298 10.24 -1.23 5.59
N TYR A 299 10.38 -0.89 6.87
CA TYR A 299 10.00 -1.79 7.98
C TYR A 299 8.49 -1.81 8.23
N ALA A 300 7.84 -0.67 8.00
CA ALA A 300 6.40 -0.54 8.06
C ALA A 300 5.82 0.04 6.77
N MET A 301 4.63 -0.43 6.39
CA MET A 301 3.88 0.10 5.26
C MET A 301 2.37 0.05 5.51
N THR A 302 1.60 0.73 4.68
CA THR A 302 0.15 0.71 4.82
C THR A 302 -0.43 -0.60 4.33
N ILE A 303 -1.53 -1.03 4.94
CA ILE A 303 -2.29 -2.20 4.53
C ILE A 303 -2.62 -2.14 3.02
N ASN A 304 -3.07 -0.99 2.52
CA ASN A 304 -3.39 -0.81 1.09
C ASN A 304 -2.18 -1.04 0.17
N LYS A 305 -0.97 -0.63 0.57
CA LYS A 305 0.24 -0.88 -0.23
C LYS A 305 0.67 -2.34 -0.21
N SER A 306 0.29 -3.10 0.81
CA SER A 306 0.60 -4.53 0.93
C SER A 306 -0.29 -5.42 0.04
N GLN A 307 -1.36 -4.87 -0.56
CA GLN A 307 -2.20 -5.61 -1.52
C GLN A 307 -1.34 -6.23 -2.65
N GLY A 308 -1.69 -7.43 -3.12
CA GLY A 308 -0.84 -8.25 -4.00
C GLY A 308 0.45 -8.86 -3.39
N GLN A 309 0.96 -8.38 -2.25
CA GLN A 309 2.23 -8.86 -1.67
C GLN A 309 2.05 -10.04 -0.70
N THR A 310 3.14 -10.79 -0.46
CA THR A 310 3.20 -11.89 0.52
C THR A 310 4.46 -11.76 1.35
N PHE A 311 4.35 -11.96 2.67
CA PHE A 311 5.44 -11.85 3.62
C PHE A 311 5.55 -13.11 4.49
N ASP A 312 6.76 -13.39 4.96
CA ASP A 312 7.01 -14.55 5.83
C ASP A 312 6.51 -14.26 7.25
N GLN A 313 6.72 -13.04 7.75
CA GLN A 313 6.19 -12.58 9.04
C GLN A 313 5.50 -11.23 8.89
N VAL A 314 4.34 -11.10 9.53
CA VAL A 314 3.50 -9.90 9.45
C VAL A 314 3.15 -9.44 10.85
N GLY A 315 3.63 -8.27 11.23
CA GLY A 315 3.09 -7.49 12.33
C GLY A 315 1.93 -6.63 11.83
N ILE A 316 0.83 -6.56 12.56
CA ILE A 316 -0.30 -5.67 12.28
C ILE A 316 -0.48 -4.77 13.48
N TYR A 317 -0.37 -3.47 13.26
CA TYR A 317 -0.43 -2.46 14.31
C TYR A 317 -1.72 -1.65 14.18
N PHE A 318 -2.64 -1.88 15.11
CA PHE A 318 -3.89 -1.14 15.22
C PHE A 318 -3.84 -0.19 16.41
N ASP A 319 -3.36 1.04 16.19
CA ASP A 319 -3.66 2.15 17.11
C ASP A 319 -5.10 2.59 17.02
N GLU A 320 -5.65 2.51 15.81
CA GLU A 320 -7.07 2.70 15.48
C GLU A 320 -7.56 1.50 14.65
N PRO A 321 -8.87 1.20 14.65
CA PRO A 321 -9.42 0.17 13.78
C PRO A 321 -9.22 0.48 12.30
N VAL A 322 -9.35 -0.53 11.45
CA VAL A 322 -9.43 -0.30 10.00
C VAL A 322 -10.67 0.53 9.64
N PHE A 323 -10.57 1.32 8.57
CA PHE A 323 -11.59 2.32 8.22
C PHE A 323 -12.15 2.14 6.81
N SER A 324 -11.62 1.21 6.03
CA SER A 324 -12.02 0.99 4.64
C SER A 324 -12.23 -0.49 4.33
N HIS A 325 -13.08 -0.72 3.32
CA HIS A 325 -13.46 -2.05 2.87
C HIS A 325 -12.26 -2.98 2.69
N GLY A 326 -12.34 -4.17 3.28
CA GLY A 326 -11.38 -5.25 3.03
C GLY A 326 -9.98 -5.00 3.61
N GLN A 327 -9.74 -3.91 4.34
CA GLN A 327 -8.43 -3.63 4.92
C GLN A 327 -7.99 -4.72 5.91
N LEU A 328 -8.88 -5.15 6.81
CA LEU A 328 -8.55 -6.21 7.78
C LEU A 328 -8.24 -7.52 7.05
N TYR A 329 -9.07 -7.88 6.06
CA TYR A 329 -8.84 -9.05 5.21
C TYR A 329 -7.50 -8.99 4.46
N VAL A 330 -7.16 -7.85 3.86
CA VAL A 330 -5.87 -7.66 3.19
C VAL A 330 -4.73 -7.86 4.18
N ALA A 331 -4.77 -7.20 5.35
CA ALA A 331 -3.71 -7.30 6.35
C ALA A 331 -3.46 -8.74 6.82
N LEU A 332 -4.53 -9.48 7.13
CA LEU A 332 -4.44 -10.87 7.61
C LEU A 332 -4.02 -11.85 6.52
N SER A 333 -4.38 -11.60 5.26
CA SER A 333 -4.07 -12.49 4.13
C SER A 333 -2.65 -12.33 3.56
N ARG A 334 -1.83 -11.45 4.17
CA ARG A 334 -0.44 -11.19 3.74
C ARG A 334 0.55 -12.26 4.17
N SER A 335 0.21 -13.11 5.14
CA SER A 335 1.03 -14.28 5.50
C SER A 335 0.35 -15.57 5.07
N ARG A 336 1.16 -16.58 4.75
CA ARG A 336 0.68 -17.95 4.45
C ARG A 336 0.37 -18.75 5.72
N ASN A 337 0.93 -18.34 6.85
CA ASN A 337 0.81 -19.06 8.11
C ASN A 337 0.27 -18.12 9.20
N PRO A 338 -0.88 -18.42 9.82
CA PRO A 338 -1.47 -17.60 10.87
C PRO A 338 -0.55 -17.42 12.08
N ASN A 339 0.37 -18.37 12.33
CA ASN A 339 1.31 -18.27 13.44
C ASN A 339 2.36 -17.17 13.23
N ASN A 340 2.55 -16.75 11.99
CA ASN A 340 3.48 -15.68 11.62
C ASN A 340 2.78 -14.31 11.55
N VAL A 341 1.49 -14.25 11.88
CA VAL A 341 0.73 -13.00 12.00
C VAL A 341 0.66 -12.62 13.47
N LYS A 342 1.14 -11.42 13.79
CA LYS A 342 1.11 -10.85 15.14
C LYS A 342 0.39 -9.52 15.12
N ILE A 343 -0.58 -9.32 16.01
CA ILE A 343 -1.50 -8.19 16.02
C ILE A 343 -1.38 -7.49 17.36
N TYR A 344 -0.95 -6.24 17.31
CA TYR A 344 -1.02 -5.31 18.42
C TYR A 344 -2.25 -4.43 18.26
N THR A 345 -3.06 -4.33 19.32
CA THR A 345 -4.22 -3.44 19.35
C THR A 345 -4.14 -2.52 20.55
N LYS A 346 -4.17 -1.20 20.30
CA LYS A 346 -4.27 -0.21 21.37
C LYS A 346 -5.69 -0.22 21.95
N THR A 347 -5.83 -0.52 23.23
CA THR A 347 -7.13 -0.58 23.91
C THR A 347 -7.86 0.76 23.87
N SER A 348 -9.10 0.72 23.42
CA SER A 348 -10.01 1.86 23.29
C SER A 348 -11.46 1.40 23.45
N LYS A 349 -12.43 2.31 23.27
CA LYS A 349 -13.86 1.94 23.28
C LYS A 349 -14.28 1.07 22.09
N VAL A 350 -13.49 1.04 21.02
CA VAL A 350 -13.85 0.41 19.73
C VAL A 350 -12.97 -0.76 19.34
N GLN A 351 -11.91 -1.06 20.13
CA GLN A 351 -11.03 -2.21 19.93
C GLN A 351 -10.14 -2.46 21.17
N GLY A 352 -9.52 -3.63 21.25
CA GLY A 352 -8.53 -3.99 22.27
C GLY A 352 -8.98 -5.12 23.19
N LYS A 353 -8.37 -5.18 24.37
CA LYS A 353 -8.66 -6.22 25.38
C LYS A 353 -10.03 -5.97 26.03
N LEU A 354 -10.91 -6.96 26.00
CA LEU A 354 -12.17 -6.96 26.74
C LEU A 354 -11.92 -7.11 28.24
N LEU A 355 -12.61 -6.30 29.04
CA LEU A 355 -12.44 -6.25 30.50
C LEU A 355 -12.73 -7.59 31.19
N ASN A 356 -13.63 -8.40 30.64
CA ASN A 356 -14.20 -9.54 31.38
C ASN A 356 -13.55 -10.89 31.05
N ASN A 357 -12.93 -11.07 29.88
CA ASN A 357 -12.58 -12.41 29.36
C ASN A 357 -11.17 -12.51 28.71
N GLU A 358 -10.29 -11.53 28.91
CA GLU A 358 -8.95 -11.45 28.27
C GLU A 358 -8.90 -11.53 26.73
N LYS A 359 -10.05 -11.60 26.08
CA LYS A 359 -10.21 -11.63 24.63
C LYS A 359 -9.89 -10.28 24.01
N TYR A 360 -9.39 -10.31 22.79
CA TYR A 360 -9.09 -9.12 22.01
C TYR A 360 -10.07 -9.00 20.85
N PHE A 361 -10.48 -7.78 20.53
CA PHE A 361 -11.32 -7.51 19.36
C PHE A 361 -10.84 -6.29 18.60
N THR A 362 -11.20 -6.22 17.32
CA THR A 362 -11.11 -5.01 16.49
C THR A 362 -12.35 -4.90 15.62
N ARG A 363 -12.48 -3.83 14.83
CA ARG A 363 -13.59 -3.65 13.88
C ARG A 363 -13.14 -3.98 12.48
N ASP A 364 -14.04 -4.57 11.71
CA ASP A 364 -13.88 -4.79 10.28
C ASP A 364 -14.81 -3.85 9.49
N VAL A 365 -14.47 -3.60 8.23
CA VAL A 365 -15.30 -2.82 7.32
C VAL A 365 -15.52 -3.65 6.07
N VAL A 366 -16.78 -4.06 5.86
CA VAL A 366 -17.20 -4.83 4.70
C VAL A 366 -18.41 -4.15 4.07
N TYR A 367 -18.38 -4.00 2.76
CA TYR A 367 -19.43 -3.37 1.96
C TYR A 367 -20.09 -4.47 1.17
N GLN A 368 -21.26 -4.90 1.63
CA GLN A 368 -21.97 -6.05 1.06
C GLN A 368 -22.41 -5.79 -0.38
N GLU A 369 -22.67 -4.52 -0.74
CA GLU A 369 -23.09 -4.08 -2.08
C GLU A 369 -22.03 -4.35 -3.15
N VAL A 370 -20.77 -4.61 -2.77
CA VAL A 370 -19.71 -4.98 -3.73
C VAL A 370 -19.84 -6.45 -4.15
N PHE A 371 -20.53 -7.29 -3.39
CA PHE A 371 -20.67 -8.71 -3.72
C PHE A 371 -21.89 -9.01 -4.60
N GLU A 372 -22.88 -8.11 -4.58
CA GLU A 372 -23.97 -8.04 -5.55
C GLU A 372 -23.44 -7.75 -6.98
#